data_AF-A0A4P6P8F1-F1
#
_entry.id   AF-A0A4P6P8F1-F1
#
_cell.length_a   1.000
_cell.length_b   1.000
_cell.length_c   1.000
_cell.angle_alpha   90.00
_cell.angle_beta   90.00
_cell.angle_gamma   90.00
#
_symmetry.space_group_name_H-M   'P 1'
#
loop_
_entity.id
_entity.type
_entity.pdbx_description
1 polymer ?
#
loop_
_entity_poly.entity_id
_entity_poly.type
_entity_poly.pdbx_seq_one_letter_code
_entity_poly.pdbx_strand_id
1 'polypeptide(L)'
;MNNVVQVLTQLANNAALITKEEVTQFLASTELSTQQKSAIAAHDIDTLVETVHDLPVIKCFPVLVADDDEEEIITITNKHVANA
;
A
#
# COMPACT_ATOMS: atom_id res chain seq x y z
N MET A 1 -11.15 -5.09 -8.55
CA MET A 1 -10.58 -4.73 -7.23
C MET A 1 -9.26 -5.48 -7.11
N ASN A 2 -8.17 -4.81 -6.76
CA ASN A 2 -6.85 -5.43 -6.76
C ASN A 2 -6.71 -6.37 -5.54
N ASN A 3 -6.43 -7.66 -5.78
CA ASN A 3 -6.34 -8.68 -4.74
C ASN A 3 -5.30 -8.33 -3.66
N VAL A 4 -4.21 -7.64 -4.03
CA VAL A 4 -3.18 -7.20 -3.06
C VAL A 4 -3.76 -6.18 -2.09
N VAL A 5 -4.52 -5.19 -2.57
CA VAL A 5 -5.14 -4.16 -1.72
C VAL A 5 -6.12 -4.79 -0.73
N GLN A 6 -6.91 -5.76 -1.18
CA GLN A 6 -7.84 -6.48 -0.30
C GLN A 6 -7.11 -7.26 0.79
N VAL A 7 -6.03 -7.97 0.43
CA VAL A 7 -5.21 -8.73 1.39
C VAL A 7 -4.53 -7.80 2.40
N LEU A 8 -3.95 -6.69 1.96
CA LEU A 8 -3.35 -5.69 2.85
C LEU A 8 -4.38 -5.05 3.78
N THR A 9 -5.59 -4.80 3.28
CA THR A 9 -6.70 -4.28 4.10
C THR A 9 -7.11 -5.29 5.16
N GLN A 10 -7.19 -6.57 4.82
CA GLN A 10 -7.48 -7.64 5.78
C GLN A 10 -6.37 -7.78 6.82
N LEU A 11 -5.10 -7.69 6.41
CA LEU A 11 -3.95 -7.67 7.33
C LEU A 11 -4.05 -6.52 8.34
N ALA A 12 -4.34 -5.31 7.86
CA ALA A 12 -4.44 -4.12 8.72
C ALA A 12 -5.64 -4.18 9.68
N ASN A 13 -6.72 -4.88 9.32
CA ASN A 13 -7.96 -4.92 10.09
C ASN A 13 -8.15 -6.23 10.88
N ASN A 14 -7.26 -7.21 10.75
CA ASN A 14 -7.39 -8.50 11.44
C ASN A 14 -6.48 -8.56 12.68
N ALA A 15 -7.08 -8.27 13.84
CA ALA A 15 -6.39 -8.29 15.13
C ALA A 15 -5.86 -9.68 15.56
N ALA A 16 -6.24 -10.76 14.86
CA ALA A 16 -5.73 -12.10 15.12
C ALA A 16 -4.40 -12.40 14.41
N LEU A 17 -3.92 -11.54 13.50
CA LEU A 17 -2.65 -11.72 12.78
C LEU A 17 -1.53 -10.94 13.49
N ILE A 18 -1.07 -11.46 14.63
CA ILE A 18 -0.12 -10.76 15.50
C ILE A 18 1.33 -11.20 15.22
N THR A 19 1.51 -12.49 14.93
CA THR A 19 2.81 -13.12 14.74
C THR A 19 3.16 -13.29 13.27
N LYS A 20 4.46 -13.46 12.99
CA LYS A 20 4.94 -13.71 11.63
C LYS A 20 4.41 -15.03 11.06
N GLU A 21 4.29 -16.07 11.89
CA GLU A 21 3.71 -17.35 11.51
C GLU A 21 2.24 -17.21 11.11
N GLU A 22 1.43 -16.50 11.89
CA GLU A 22 0.01 -16.23 11.57
C GLU A 22 -0.14 -15.46 10.26
N VAL A 23 0.69 -14.42 10.06
CA VAL A 23 0.73 -13.66 8.80
C VAL A 23 1.14 -14.55 7.64
N THR A 24 2.15 -15.40 7.81
CA THR A 24 2.63 -16.31 6.75
C THR A 24 1.55 -17.32 6.36
N GLN A 25 0.86 -17.90 7.34
CA GLN A 25 -0.22 -18.85 7.10
C GLN A 25 -1.43 -18.19 6.45
N PHE A 26 -1.77 -16.96 6.86
CA PHE A 26 -2.78 -16.14 6.20
C PHE A 26 -2.41 -15.89 4.74
N LEU A 27 -1.20 -15.39 4.46
CA LEU A 27 -0.72 -15.13 3.10
C LEU A 27 -0.72 -16.40 2.23
N ALA A 28 -0.38 -17.56 2.79
CA ALA A 28 -0.40 -18.84 2.07
C ALA A 28 -1.79 -19.16 1.49
N SER A 29 -2.87 -18.82 2.20
CA SER A 29 -4.26 -19.03 1.78
C SER A 29 -4.80 -18.03 0.76
N THR A 30 -4.07 -16.96 0.47
CA THR A 30 -4.49 -15.95 -0.51
C THR A 30 -4.15 -16.37 -1.94
N GLU A 31 -4.88 -15.83 -2.93
CA GLU A 31 -4.63 -16.04 -4.36
C GLU A 31 -3.52 -15.14 -4.93
N LEU A 32 -2.67 -14.55 -4.08
CA LEU A 32 -1.55 -13.73 -4.51
C LEU A 32 -0.43 -14.56 -5.16
N SER A 33 0.38 -13.93 -6.01
CA SER A 33 1.57 -14.56 -6.56
C SER A 33 2.61 -14.82 -5.47
N THR A 34 3.52 -15.75 -5.70
CA THR A 34 4.64 -16.03 -4.78
C THR A 34 5.45 -14.75 -4.50
N GLN A 35 5.72 -13.96 -5.54
CA GLN A 35 6.48 -12.71 -5.41
C GLN A 35 5.76 -11.69 -4.53
N GLN A 36 4.44 -11.53 -4.70
CA GLN A 36 3.62 -10.66 -3.86
C GLN A 36 3.59 -11.12 -2.40
N LYS A 37 3.40 -12.43 -2.15
CA LYS A 37 3.43 -13.00 -0.80
C LYS A 37 4.77 -12.76 -0.11
N SER A 38 5.88 -12.99 -0.83
CA SER A 38 7.23 -12.74 -0.32
C SER A 38 7.47 -11.26 -0.04
N ALA A 39 7.06 -10.37 -0.94
CA ALA A 39 7.22 -8.92 -0.76
C ALA A 39 6.43 -8.42 0.46
N ILE A 40 5.17 -8.88 0.64
CA ILE A 40 4.36 -8.54 1.80
C ILE A 40 5.00 -9.07 3.09
N ALA A 41 5.43 -10.33 3.12
CA ALA A 41 6.04 -10.93 4.32
C ALA A 41 7.38 -10.27 4.71
N ALA A 42 8.13 -9.78 3.72
CA ALA A 42 9.40 -9.07 3.93
C ALA A 42 9.24 -7.56 4.17
N HIS A 43 8.00 -7.03 4.07
CA HIS A 43 7.72 -5.59 4.05
C HIS A 43 8.50 -4.85 2.93
N ASP A 44 8.76 -5.53 1.82
CA ASP A 44 9.47 -5.00 0.66
C ASP A 44 8.49 -4.26 -0.25
N ILE A 45 8.41 -2.94 -0.04
CA ILE A 45 7.49 -2.06 -0.75
C ILE A 45 7.88 -1.94 -2.23
N ASP A 46 9.16 -1.88 -2.55
CA ASP A 46 9.64 -1.66 -3.92
C ASP A 46 9.26 -2.85 -4.80
N THR A 47 9.57 -4.07 -4.36
CA THR A 47 9.15 -5.29 -5.06
C THR A 47 7.63 -5.40 -5.12
N LEU A 48 6.91 -5.00 -4.07
CA LEU A 48 5.45 -5.06 -4.08
C LEU A 48 4.86 -4.10 -5.12
N VAL A 49 5.36 -2.87 -5.21
CA VAL A 49 4.92 -1.87 -6.20
C VAL A 49 5.14 -2.34 -7.63
N GLU A 50 6.28 -2.96 -7.92
CA GLU A 50 6.56 -3.53 -9.25
C GLU A 50 5.56 -4.62 -9.66
N THR A 51 5.00 -5.35 -8.70
CA THR A 51 4.04 -6.45 -8.94
C THR A 51 2.57 -6.02 -8.93
N VAL A 52 2.28 -4.76 -8.60
CA VAL A 52 0.93 -4.23 -8.46
C VAL A 52 0.68 -3.21 -9.56
N HIS A 53 0.09 -3.67 -10.65
CA HIS A 53 -0.28 -2.83 -11.78
C HIS A 53 -1.66 -2.16 -11.56
N ASP A 54 -1.93 -1.10 -12.32
CA ASP A 54 -3.22 -0.39 -12.34
C ASP A 54 -3.69 0.19 -10.98
N LEU A 55 -2.74 0.61 -10.13
CA LEU A 55 -3.09 1.37 -8.94
C LEU A 55 -3.68 2.72 -9.35
N PRO A 56 -4.88 3.09 -8.86
CA PRO A 56 -5.44 4.40 -9.13
C PRO A 56 -4.50 5.45 -8.53
N VAL A 57 -4.24 6.52 -9.29
CA VAL A 57 -3.55 7.70 -8.77
C VAL A 57 -4.46 8.31 -7.70
N ILE A 58 -4.14 8.10 -6.42
CA ILE A 58 -4.87 8.70 -5.31
C ILE A 58 -4.46 10.17 -5.25
N LYS A 59 -5.38 11.06 -5.65
CA LYS A 59 -5.25 12.50 -5.43
C LYS A 59 -5.83 12.80 -4.05
N CYS A 60 -4.97 13.01 -3.06
CA CYS A 60 -5.39 13.56 -1.78
C CYS A 60 -5.53 15.07 -1.93
N PHE A 61 -6.76 15.58 -1.79
CA PHE A 61 -6.99 17.02 -1.68
C PHE A 61 -6.93 17.37 -0.19
N PRO A 62 -6.10 18.32 0.24
CA PRO A 62 -6.19 18.83 1.59
C PRO A 62 -7.60 19.38 1.78
N VAL A 63 -8.28 18.92 2.84
CA VAL A 63 -9.51 19.57 3.29
C VAL A 63 -9.08 20.87 3.94
N LEU A 64 -9.08 21.94 3.15
CA LEU A 64 -8.96 23.28 3.67
C LEU A 64 -10.24 23.58 4.44
N VAL A 65 -10.13 23.70 5.77
CA VAL A 65 -11.16 24.40 6.55
C VAL A 65 -11.21 25.83 6.00
N ALA A 66 -12.40 26.35 5.74
CA ALA A 66 -12.56 27.70 5.20
C ALA A 66 -12.00 28.72 6.20
N ASP A 67 -10.76 29.12 6.02
CA ASP A 67 -10.29 30.45 6.35
C ASP A 67 -10.32 31.25 5.04
N ASP A 68 -10.88 32.44 5.12
CA ASP A 68 -11.47 33.23 4.03
C ASP A 68 -10.50 33.71 2.93
N ASP A 69 -9.27 33.18 2.82
CA ASP A 69 -8.26 33.69 1.90
C ASP A 69 -7.42 32.58 1.23
N GLU A 70 -7.65 32.42 -0.07
CA GLU A 70 -6.80 31.91 -1.17
C GLU A 70 -6.19 30.49 -1.10
N GLU A 71 -6.65 29.63 -2.02
CA GLU A 71 -6.25 28.23 -2.22
C GLU A 71 -4.77 28.07 -2.66
N GLU A 72 -3.87 27.72 -1.75
CA GLU A 72 -2.52 27.26 -2.10
C GLU A 72 -2.53 25.77 -2.51
N ILE A 73 -2.35 25.50 -3.81
CA ILE A 73 -2.18 24.13 -4.34
C ILE A 73 -0.75 23.64 -4.06
N ILE A 74 -0.56 22.84 -3.01
CA ILE A 74 0.71 22.17 -2.74
C ILE A 74 0.77 20.83 -3.48
N THR A 75 1.67 20.71 -4.46
CA THR A 75 1.93 19.46 -5.20
C THR A 75 3.06 18.68 -4.54
N ILE A 76 2.78 17.49 -3.99
CA ILE A 76 3.83 16.56 -3.50
C ILE A 76 4.15 15.58 -4.63
N THR A 77 5.42 15.57 -5.07
CA THR A 77 5.91 14.64 -6.10
C THR A 77 6.74 13.55 -5.42
N ASN A 78 6.39 12.27 -5.64
CA ASN A 78 7.27 11.16 -5.26
C ASN A 78 8.50 11.18 -6.18
N LYS A 79 9.61 11.73 -5.69
CA LYS A 79 10.91 11.60 -6.37
C LYS A 79 11.43 10.19 -6.10
N HIS A 80 11.37 9.34 -7.12
CA HIS A 80 12.12 8.09 -7.12
C HIS A 80 13.62 8.44 -7.05
N VAL A 81 14.26 8.14 -5.93
CA VAL A 81 15.71 8.33 -5.78
C VAL A 81 16.38 7.08 -6.32
N ALA A 82 16.74 7.11 -7.61
CA ALA A 82 17.62 6.10 -8.17
C ALA A 82 19.04 6.33 -7.60
N ASN A 83 19.46 5.52 -6.64
CA ASN A 83 20.87 5.45 -6.27
C ASN A 83 21.60 4.68 -7.39
N ALA A 84 22.56 5.36 -8.03
CA ALA A 84 23.51 4.81 -9.01
C ALA A 84 24.72 4.18 -8.32
#